data_AF-A0A5B7GF43-F1
#
_entry.id   AF-A0A5B7GF43-F1
#
_cell.length_a   1.000
_cell.length_b   1.000
_cell.length_c   1.000
_cell.angle_alpha   90.00
_cell.angle_beta   90.00
_cell.angle_gamma   90.00
#
_symmetry.space_group_name_H-M   'P 1'
#
loop_
_entity.id
_entity.type
_entity.pdbx_description
1 polymer ?
#
loop_
_entity_poly.entity_id
_entity_poly.type
_entity_poly.pdbx_seq_one_letter_code
_entity_poly.pdbx_strand_id
1 'polypeptide(L)'
;MIIGMLGRSKLLKLSSSLLRFRPKTTYVVLLPENPVDTEDDNPLLRTNSLPEFDQLTPEKCWTGMGKLALEYESGVWAVEERARDPKEPKTFDNIIGELDKLESPFNAAWSTVKTLYTVKNSDMNTNTYLKIHERARKARVHKFQSQPIYEACKVR
;
A
#
# COMPACT_ATOMS: atom_id res chain seq x y z
N MET A 1 28.50 -72.95 -44.25
CA MET A 1 28.10 -73.30 -42.88
C MET A 1 28.59 -72.20 -41.96
N ILE A 2 27.69 -71.68 -41.12
CA ILE A 2 27.81 -70.59 -40.13
C ILE A 2 27.75 -69.15 -40.68
N ILE A 3 26.59 -68.55 -40.37
CA ILE A 3 26.11 -67.20 -40.63
C ILE A 3 26.69 -66.26 -39.58
N GLY A 4 27.19 -65.10 -40.02
CA GLY A 4 27.53 -64.02 -39.10
C GLY A 4 27.85 -62.75 -39.87
N MET A 5 26.97 -61.75 -39.76
CA MET A 5 27.28 -60.31 -39.73
C MET A 5 25.96 -59.54 -39.66
N LEU A 6 25.60 -59.15 -38.45
CA LEU A 6 24.47 -58.29 -38.10
C LEU A 6 24.76 -56.86 -38.62
N GLY A 7 24.18 -56.49 -39.75
CA GLY A 7 24.42 -55.22 -40.45
C GLY A 7 23.50 -54.08 -40.01
N ARG A 8 23.97 -53.31 -39.01
CA ARG A 8 23.79 -51.85 -38.76
C ARG A 8 22.52 -51.16 -39.29
N SER A 9 21.59 -50.90 -38.37
CA SER A 9 20.50 -49.92 -38.54
C SER A 9 21.06 -48.50 -38.72
N LYS A 10 20.65 -47.81 -39.79
CA LYS A 10 20.89 -46.39 -40.00
C LYS A 10 19.97 -45.58 -39.06
N LEU A 11 20.54 -45.04 -37.99
CA LEU A 11 19.91 -44.05 -37.13
C LEU A 11 19.74 -42.72 -37.90
N LEU A 12 18.50 -42.39 -38.27
CA LEU A 12 18.11 -41.04 -38.64
C LEU A 12 18.21 -40.15 -37.40
N LYS A 13 19.24 -39.32 -37.33
CA LYS A 13 19.33 -38.22 -36.36
C LYS A 13 18.32 -37.15 -36.76
N LEU A 14 17.08 -37.25 -36.27
CA LEU A 14 16.17 -36.11 -36.24
C LEU A 14 16.75 -35.09 -35.26
N SER A 15 17.37 -34.04 -35.78
CA SER A 15 17.75 -32.86 -35.02
C SER A 15 16.46 -32.19 -34.53
N SER A 16 16.07 -32.48 -33.29
CA SER A 16 15.02 -31.75 -32.58
C SER A 16 15.54 -30.38 -32.17
N SER A 17 15.67 -29.48 -33.15
CA SER A 17 15.57 -28.04 -32.90
C SER A 17 14.11 -27.70 -32.59
N LEU A 18 13.58 -28.29 -31.52
CA LEU A 18 12.36 -27.82 -30.90
C LEU A 18 12.66 -26.43 -30.39
N LEU A 19 12.15 -25.45 -31.12
CA LEU A 19 12.04 -24.04 -30.78
C LEU A 19 11.95 -23.89 -29.27
N ARG A 20 13.05 -23.44 -28.65
CA ARG A 20 13.05 -22.97 -27.26
C ARG A 20 12.26 -21.66 -27.23
N PHE A 21 10.95 -21.77 -27.25
CA PHE A 21 10.06 -20.65 -27.00
C PHE A 21 10.19 -20.30 -25.52
N ARG A 22 11.03 -19.32 -25.19
CA ARG A 22 11.02 -18.70 -23.87
C ARG A 22 9.86 -17.71 -23.86
N PRO A 23 8.76 -17.92 -23.11
CA PRO A 23 7.74 -16.90 -22.99
C PRO A 23 8.38 -15.65 -22.38
N LYS A 24 8.32 -14.53 -23.09
CA LYS A 24 8.65 -13.22 -22.49
C LYS A 24 7.55 -12.95 -21.46
N THR A 25 7.89 -12.98 -20.18
CA THR A 25 6.98 -12.53 -19.12
C THR A 25 6.69 -11.06 -19.34
N THR A 26 5.48 -10.77 -19.79
CA THR A 26 4.98 -9.41 -19.93
C THR A 26 4.16 -9.12 -18.69
N TYR A 27 4.57 -8.16 -17.88
CA TYR A 27 3.84 -7.74 -16.69
C TYR A 27 2.97 -6.53 -17.05
N VAL A 28 1.69 -6.60 -16.73
CA VAL A 28 0.81 -5.43 -16.69
C VAL A 28 0.79 -4.96 -15.24
N VAL A 29 1.42 -3.82 -14.98
CA VAL A 29 1.32 -3.16 -13.68
C VAL A 29 0.05 -2.32 -13.70
N LEU A 30 -0.99 -2.82 -13.04
CA LEU A 30 -2.16 -2.00 -12.73
C LEU A 30 -1.78 -1.06 -11.60
N LEU A 31 -1.62 0.22 -11.92
CA LEU A 31 -1.48 1.24 -10.90
C LEU A 31 -2.82 1.39 -10.19
N PRO A 32 -2.84 1.51 -8.85
CA PRO A 32 -4.06 1.82 -8.14
C PRO A 32 -4.59 3.18 -8.63
N GLU A 33 -5.90 3.28 -8.82
CA GLU A 33 -6.54 4.55 -9.13
C GLU A 33 -6.29 5.53 -7.96
N ASN A 34 -5.73 6.70 -8.26
CA ASN A 34 -5.59 7.74 -7.27
C ASN A 34 -7.00 8.29 -6.97
N PRO A 35 -7.50 8.19 -5.73
CA PRO A 35 -8.79 8.77 -5.38
C PRO A 35 -8.75 10.28 -5.66
N VAL A 36 -9.61 10.73 -6.56
CA VAL A 36 -9.68 12.13 -7.05
C VAL A 36 -10.29 13.07 -6.01
N ASP A 37 -10.95 12.50 -4.98
CA ASP A 37 -11.67 13.23 -3.94
C ASP A 37 -10.89 14.42 -3.39
N THR A 38 -11.52 15.59 -3.39
CA THR A 38 -11.02 16.80 -2.73
C THR A 38 -11.75 17.03 -1.41
N GLU A 39 -11.28 17.99 -0.60
CA GLU A 39 -11.99 18.41 0.63
C GLU A 39 -13.41 18.93 0.31
N ASP A 40 -13.62 19.46 -0.90
CA ASP A 40 -14.94 19.92 -1.35
C ASP A 40 -15.88 18.74 -1.61
N ASP A 41 -15.37 17.68 -2.23
CA ASP A 41 -16.15 16.49 -2.63
C ASP A 41 -16.40 15.53 -1.47
N ASN A 42 -15.40 15.33 -0.61
CA ASN A 42 -15.42 14.34 0.45
C ASN A 42 -15.28 14.99 1.85
N PRO A 43 -16.36 15.03 2.65
CA PRO A 43 -16.35 15.65 3.97
C PRO A 43 -15.42 14.94 4.95
N LEU A 44 -15.02 13.68 4.68
CA LEU A 44 -14.06 12.96 5.52
C LEU A 44 -12.65 13.59 5.46
N LEU A 45 -12.32 14.27 4.38
CA LEU A 45 -11.02 14.91 4.18
C LEU A 45 -10.91 16.25 4.93
N ARG A 46 -12.02 16.81 5.42
CA ARG A 46 -12.04 18.07 6.21
C ARG A 46 -11.65 17.82 7.66
N THR A 47 -10.39 17.46 7.89
CA THR A 47 -9.91 17.02 9.22
C THR A 47 -9.70 18.15 10.23
N ASN A 48 -9.71 19.40 9.78
CA ASN A 48 -9.47 20.59 10.62
C ASN A 48 -10.76 21.18 11.22
N SER A 49 -11.93 20.64 10.84
CA SER A 49 -13.24 21.07 11.33
C SER A 49 -13.95 19.94 12.06
N LEU A 50 -15.09 20.27 12.68
CA LEU A 50 -15.95 19.25 13.27
C LEU A 50 -16.45 18.28 12.18
N PRO A 51 -16.49 16.95 12.44
CA PRO A 51 -16.93 16.00 11.43
C PRO A 51 -18.42 16.17 11.06
N GLU A 52 -18.69 16.26 9.77
CA GLU A 52 -20.05 16.38 9.21
C GLU A 52 -20.70 14.99 9.04
N PHE A 53 -21.06 14.35 10.15
CA PHE A 53 -21.59 12.97 10.17
C PHE A 53 -22.83 12.74 9.30
N ASP A 54 -23.63 13.77 9.05
CA ASP A 54 -24.85 13.66 8.24
C ASP A 54 -24.58 13.57 6.73
N GLN A 55 -23.39 13.97 6.28
CA GLN A 55 -22.99 13.92 4.87
C GLN A 55 -22.06 12.74 4.54
N LEU A 56 -21.67 11.96 5.55
CA LEU A 56 -20.79 10.81 5.40
C LEU A 56 -21.57 9.58 4.99
N THR A 57 -21.17 8.98 3.86
CA THR A 57 -21.66 7.68 3.40
C THR A 57 -20.53 6.65 3.44
N PRO A 58 -20.83 5.34 3.47
CA PRO A 58 -19.80 4.30 3.44
C PRO A 58 -18.84 4.40 2.25
N GLU A 59 -19.32 4.84 1.10
CA GLU A 59 -18.52 5.04 -0.12
C GLU A 59 -17.53 6.20 0.04
N LYS A 60 -17.99 7.32 0.61
CA LYS A 60 -17.12 8.47 0.96
C LYS A 60 -16.09 8.08 2.01
N CYS A 61 -16.45 7.24 2.98
CA CYS A 61 -15.50 6.72 3.94
C CYS A 61 -14.43 5.83 3.29
N TRP A 62 -14.83 4.97 2.34
CA TRP A 62 -13.91 4.09 1.62
C TRP A 62 -12.90 4.85 0.76
N THR A 63 -13.39 5.78 -0.05
CA THR A 63 -12.60 6.61 -0.97
C THR A 63 -11.70 7.58 -0.21
N GLY A 64 -12.26 8.31 0.76
CA GLY A 64 -11.54 9.28 1.59
C GLY A 64 -10.44 8.64 2.44
N MET A 65 -10.73 7.55 3.15
CA MET A 65 -9.68 6.80 3.86
C MET A 65 -8.65 6.23 2.90
N GLY A 66 -9.06 5.88 1.68
CA GLY A 66 -8.15 5.41 0.67
C GLY A 66 -7.13 6.47 0.23
N LYS A 67 -7.58 7.71 0.09
CA LYS A 67 -6.72 8.86 -0.22
C LYS A 67 -5.75 9.15 0.91
N LEU A 68 -6.27 9.33 2.12
CA LEU A 68 -5.46 9.63 3.31
C LEU A 68 -4.43 8.52 3.58
N ALA A 69 -4.75 7.26 3.32
CA ALA A 69 -3.80 6.16 3.43
C ALA A 69 -2.63 6.30 2.44
N LEU A 70 -2.91 6.66 1.19
CA LEU A 70 -1.86 6.85 0.17
C LEU A 70 -0.98 8.07 0.50
N GLU A 71 -1.58 9.17 0.93
CA GLU A 71 -0.87 10.39 1.36
C GLU A 71 -0.01 10.12 2.59
N TYR A 72 -0.54 9.37 3.55
CA TYR A 72 0.21 8.97 4.74
C TYR A 72 1.38 8.04 4.39
N GLU A 73 1.16 6.99 3.59
CA GLU A 73 2.21 6.05 3.18
C GLU A 73 3.33 6.75 2.39
N SER A 74 2.97 7.57 1.41
CA SER A 74 3.94 8.35 0.62
C SER A 74 4.70 9.37 1.48
N GLY A 75 4.02 10.03 2.42
CA GLY A 75 4.65 10.92 3.39
C GLY A 75 5.64 10.20 4.31
N VAL A 76 5.27 9.01 4.81
CA VAL A 76 6.17 8.18 5.63
C VAL A 76 7.39 7.76 4.83
N TRP A 77 7.24 7.38 3.56
CA TRP A 77 8.39 7.09 2.67
C TRP A 77 9.31 8.29 2.50
N ALA A 78 8.75 9.50 2.36
CA ALA A 78 9.56 10.71 2.29
C ALA A 78 10.34 10.99 3.58
N VAL A 79 9.73 10.75 4.75
CA VAL A 79 10.41 10.85 6.05
C VAL A 79 11.51 9.78 6.17
N GLU A 80 11.23 8.56 5.73
CA GLU A 80 12.19 7.45 5.75
C GLU A 80 13.43 7.74 4.89
N GLU A 81 13.26 8.32 3.71
CA GLU A 81 14.39 8.70 2.86
C GLU A 81 15.25 9.79 3.51
N ARG A 82 14.62 10.79 4.13
CA ARG A 82 15.33 11.81 4.92
C ARG A 82 16.06 11.20 6.12
N ALA A 83 15.45 10.23 6.81
CA ALA A 83 16.07 9.53 7.93
C ALA A 83 17.31 8.72 7.52
N ARG A 84 17.36 8.26 6.26
CA ARG A 84 18.50 7.55 5.68
C ARG A 84 19.65 8.49 5.31
N ASP A 85 19.36 9.74 4.92
CA ASP A 85 20.39 10.70 4.54
C ASP A 85 21.28 11.07 5.75
N PRO A 86 22.60 10.81 5.70
CA PRO A 86 23.51 11.19 6.79
C PRO A 86 23.73 12.70 6.92
N LYS A 87 23.34 13.50 5.93
CA LYS A 87 23.47 14.97 5.95
C LYS A 87 22.29 15.66 6.64
N GLU A 88 21.15 14.99 6.69
CA GLU A 88 19.93 15.53 7.31
C GLU A 88 20.01 15.42 8.84
N PRO A 89 19.73 16.50 9.58
CA PRO A 89 19.75 16.45 11.04
C PRO A 89 18.58 15.63 11.56
N LYS A 90 18.88 14.61 12.37
CA LYS A 90 17.93 13.68 12.97
C LYS A 90 17.37 14.25 14.28
N THR A 91 16.63 15.35 14.17
CA THR A 91 15.98 16.00 15.31
C THR A 91 14.57 15.45 15.52
N PHE A 92 13.99 15.73 16.69
CA PHE A 92 12.60 15.41 16.98
C PHE A 92 11.66 16.01 15.94
N ASP A 93 11.83 17.30 15.62
CA ASP A 93 10.96 18.01 14.68
C ASP A 93 11.02 17.43 13.26
N ASN A 94 12.21 17.02 12.81
CA ASN A 94 12.42 16.54 11.45
C ASN A 94 11.92 15.11 11.21
N ILE A 95 11.89 14.28 12.26
CA ILE A 95 11.46 12.88 12.18
C ILE A 95 10.07 12.72 12.80
N ILE A 96 9.94 12.94 14.11
CA ILE A 96 8.68 12.73 14.84
C ILE A 96 7.67 13.82 14.50
N GLY A 97 8.09 15.09 14.49
CA GLY A 97 7.20 16.21 14.15
C GLY A 97 6.58 16.07 12.76
N GLU A 98 7.36 15.63 11.78
CA GLU A 98 6.86 15.34 10.42
C GLU A 98 5.92 14.13 10.39
N LEU A 99 6.22 13.05 11.13
CA LEU A 99 5.32 11.89 11.24
C LEU A 99 4.00 12.25 11.93
N ASP A 100 4.02 13.12 12.94
CA ASP A 100 2.84 13.57 13.67
C ASP A 100 1.94 14.45 12.80
N LYS A 101 2.53 15.33 11.97
CA LYS A 101 1.78 16.11 10.97
C LYS A 101 1.04 15.21 9.98
N LEU A 102 1.66 14.10 9.55
CA LEU A 102 1.03 13.12 8.67
C LEU A 102 -0.05 12.30 9.40
N GLU A 103 0.21 11.91 10.64
CA GLU A 103 -0.71 11.08 11.42
C GLU A 103 -1.96 11.86 11.88
N SER A 104 -1.86 13.17 12.13
CA SER A 104 -2.96 14.01 12.61
C SER A 104 -4.23 13.92 11.73
N PRO A 105 -4.21 14.30 10.44
CA PRO A 105 -5.40 14.23 9.59
C PRO A 105 -5.89 12.78 9.42
N PHE A 106 -4.96 11.84 9.28
CA PHE A 106 -5.28 10.42 9.14
C PHE A 106 -6.04 9.87 10.35
N ASN A 107 -5.61 10.19 11.57
CA ASN A 107 -6.24 9.75 12.80
C ASN A 107 -7.58 10.46 13.05
N ALA A 108 -7.74 11.73 12.67
CA ALA A 108 -9.00 12.44 12.74
C ALA A 108 -10.07 11.78 11.86
N ALA A 109 -9.72 11.49 10.60
CA ALA A 109 -10.61 10.78 9.68
C ALA A 109 -10.92 9.35 10.16
N TRP A 110 -9.91 8.59 10.59
CA TRP A 110 -10.12 7.24 11.11
C TRP A 110 -11.02 7.20 12.35
N SER A 111 -10.85 8.16 13.26
CA SER A 111 -11.71 8.30 14.44
C SER A 111 -13.15 8.62 14.05
N THR A 112 -13.33 9.48 13.05
CA THR A 112 -14.66 9.80 12.49
C THR A 112 -15.36 8.57 11.93
N VAL A 113 -14.67 7.77 11.11
CA VAL A 113 -15.21 6.51 10.55
C VAL A 113 -15.60 5.53 11.65
N LYS A 114 -14.75 5.38 12.67
CA LYS A 114 -15.01 4.48 13.81
C LYS A 114 -16.22 4.91 14.63
N THR A 115 -16.36 6.21 14.87
CA THR A 115 -17.53 6.78 15.56
C THR A 115 -18.79 6.57 14.73
N LEU A 116 -18.75 6.83 13.43
CA LEU A 116 -19.88 6.61 12.53
C LEU A 116 -20.34 5.14 12.56
N TYR A 117 -19.42 4.19 12.45
CA TYR A 117 -19.75 2.77 12.54
C TYR A 117 -20.32 2.38 13.92
N THR A 118 -19.81 2.97 15.00
CA THR A 118 -20.25 2.63 16.36
C THR A 118 -21.65 3.17 16.66
N VAL A 119 -21.97 4.37 16.17
CA VAL A 119 -23.24 5.06 16.45
C VAL A 119 -24.32 4.72 15.41
N LYS A 120 -23.97 4.64 14.12
CA LYS A 120 -24.87 4.36 12.99
C LYS A 120 -24.46 3.08 12.26
N ASN A 121 -24.40 1.96 12.99
CA ASN A 121 -24.02 0.66 12.41
C ASN A 121 -25.02 0.12 11.36
N SER A 122 -26.23 0.67 11.28
CA SER A 122 -27.22 0.37 10.24
C SER A 122 -26.77 0.82 8.85
N ASP A 123 -26.06 1.94 8.80
CA ASP A 123 -25.74 2.63 7.54
C ASP A 123 -24.41 2.11 6.97
N MET A 124 -23.47 1.72 7.85
CA MET A 124 -22.19 1.14 7.48
C MET A 124 -22.16 -0.35 7.79
N ASN A 125 -22.32 -1.18 6.76
CA ASN A 125 -22.21 -2.63 6.93
C ASN A 125 -20.82 -3.02 7.48
N THR A 126 -20.78 -4.05 8.32
CA THR A 126 -19.54 -4.50 8.99
C THR A 126 -18.44 -4.90 8.00
N ASN A 127 -18.79 -5.44 6.84
CA ASN A 127 -17.81 -5.86 5.83
C ASN A 127 -17.05 -4.66 5.25
N THR A 128 -17.76 -3.60 4.88
CA THR A 128 -17.18 -2.33 4.40
C THR A 128 -16.33 -1.71 5.50
N TYR A 129 -16.82 -1.65 6.73
CA TYR A 129 -16.03 -1.15 7.87
C TYR A 129 -14.73 -1.93 8.04
N LEU A 130 -14.77 -3.27 8.04
CA LEU A 130 -13.58 -4.11 8.19
C LEU A 130 -12.56 -3.91 7.06
N LYS A 131 -13.03 -3.70 5.82
CA LYS A 131 -12.13 -3.37 4.70
C LYS A 131 -11.45 -2.02 4.91
N ILE A 132 -12.19 -0.99 5.35
CA ILE A 132 -11.62 0.33 5.68
C ILE A 132 -10.62 0.19 6.83
N HIS A 133 -11.00 -0.56 7.87
CA HIS A 133 -10.16 -0.83 9.03
C HIS A 133 -8.82 -1.46 8.63
N GLU A 134 -8.86 -2.52 7.82
CA GLU A 134 -7.63 -3.19 7.37
C GLU A 134 -6.76 -2.28 6.52
N ARG A 135 -7.35 -1.45 5.66
CA ARG A 135 -6.61 -0.45 4.88
C ARG A 135 -5.92 0.55 5.81
N ALA A 136 -6.65 1.08 6.80
CA ALA A 136 -6.10 2.05 7.73
C ALA A 136 -5.00 1.45 8.61
N ARG A 137 -5.19 0.20 9.07
CA ARG A 137 -4.20 -0.54 9.85
C ARG A 137 -2.92 -0.77 9.07
N LYS A 138 -3.02 -1.20 7.80
CA LYS A 138 -1.86 -1.42 6.92
C LYS A 138 -1.03 -0.16 6.73
N ALA A 139 -1.67 0.97 6.43
CA ALA A 139 -0.98 2.25 6.28
C ALA A 139 -0.19 2.63 7.54
N ARG A 140 -0.83 2.57 8.72
CA ARG A 140 -0.19 2.95 10.00
C ARG A 140 1.02 2.10 10.36
N VAL A 141 1.00 0.81 10.03
CA VAL A 141 2.08 -0.13 10.37
C VAL A 141 3.40 0.27 9.72
N HIS A 142 3.37 0.92 8.55
CA HIS A 142 4.56 1.23 7.77
C HIS A 142 5.64 1.98 8.56
N LYS A 143 5.28 3.04 9.30
CA LYS A 143 6.26 3.83 10.07
C LYS A 143 6.95 3.05 11.18
N PHE A 144 6.28 2.06 11.76
CA PHE A 144 6.83 1.23 12.85
C PHE A 144 7.74 0.12 12.34
N GLN A 145 7.67 -0.21 11.05
CA GLN A 145 8.50 -1.22 10.41
C GLN A 145 9.76 -0.62 9.76
N SER A 146 9.83 0.71 9.62
CA SER A 146 10.97 1.38 9.02
C SER A 146 12.17 1.39 9.95
N GLN A 147 13.22 0.65 9.57
CA GLN A 147 14.50 0.65 10.26
C GLN A 147 15.19 2.03 10.26
N PRO A 148 15.24 2.79 9.13
CA PRO A 148 15.82 4.13 9.15
C PRO A 148 15.15 5.08 10.15
N ILE A 149 13.82 5.07 10.23
CA ILE A 149 13.07 5.87 11.19
C ILE A 149 13.39 5.42 12.62
N TYR A 150 13.41 4.11 12.88
CA TYR A 150 13.78 3.58 14.19
C TYR A 150 15.19 4.00 14.64
N GLU A 151 16.19 3.86 13.78
CA GLU A 151 17.57 4.26 14.09
C GLU A 151 17.72 5.77 14.25
N ALA A 152 16.90 6.58 13.57
CA ALA A 152 16.88 8.03 13.76
C ALA A 152 16.30 8.44 15.12
N CYS A 153 15.38 7.65 15.68
CA CYS A 153 14.79 7.89 17.00
C CYS A 153 15.64 7.33 18.16
N LYS A 154 16.61 6.47 17.87
CA LYS A 154 17.48 5.90 18.89
C LYS A 154 18.47 6.96 19.36
N VAL A 155 18.42 7.28 20.67
CA VAL A 155 19.40 8.17 21.31
C VAL A 155 20.81 7.62 21.06
N ARG A 156 21.68 8.47 20.51
CA ARG A 156 23.11 8.21 20.39
C ARG A 156 23.85 8.82 21.56
#